data_AF-A0A9Q1EB15-F1
#
_entry.id   AF-A0A9Q1EB15-F1
#
_cell.length_a   1.000
_cell.length_b   1.000
_cell.length_c   1.000
_cell.angle_alpha   90.00
_cell.angle_beta   90.00
_cell.angle_gamma   90.00
#
_symmetry.space_group_name_H-M   'P 1'
#
loop_
_entity.id
_entity.type
_entity.pdbx_description
1 polymer ?
#
loop_
_entity_poly.entity_id
_entity_poly.type
_entity_poly.pdbx_seq_one_letter_code
_entity_poly.pdbx_strand_id
1 'polypeptide(L)'
;MTGTEWILANINVTGYYRVNYDISNWESLLVQLSSNHQVIPVINRAQIVDDAFNLARAKMVDTTLALRTTKYLSQEREFMPWDSAIGNLDYFFLMFDRSEVYGPMQTYLKNQVEPLFMYFKNITSDWTEKPTGHTQQYNQVNAIWLACSTGVEGCQDLTKDWYRQWMNNETYNPIDPNLRTTVYCSAIAAGGAEEWDFGWKMFKSATIATEADKLMYALACTRQPWLLQRYLEYTLDPTKIRKQDATSTIMYISSNVVGQTLAWDFIRERWEYIFTEYGGGSFSFSYLIDGVTQRFSTEFELKQLQRFKEDNAHIGFGSGTLAVEQAIERTVANIKWVAENKDPVMKWLLSELPPQEGYSTFLSAGPRLTRKSIRVRHL
;
A
#
# COMPACT_ATOMS: atom_id res chain seq x y z
N MET A 1 -8.68 -32.68 -26.72
CA MET A 1 -9.46 -31.46 -27.00
C MET A 1 -8.54 -30.29 -26.73
N THR A 2 -8.11 -29.58 -27.77
CA THR A 2 -7.10 -28.51 -27.74
C THR A 2 -7.78 -27.16 -27.95
N GLY A 3 -8.76 -26.85 -27.10
CA GLY A 3 -9.48 -25.58 -27.09
C GLY A 3 -9.65 -25.12 -25.64
N THR A 4 -9.05 -23.99 -25.30
CA THR A 4 -9.18 -23.30 -24.01
C THR A 4 -10.53 -22.61 -23.92
N GLU A 5 -11.60 -23.38 -23.90
CA GLU A 5 -12.93 -22.86 -23.62
C GLU A 5 -12.98 -22.42 -22.14
N TRP A 6 -13.54 -21.23 -21.91
CA TRP A 6 -13.79 -20.68 -20.58
C TRP A 6 -15.21 -20.13 -20.52
N ILE A 7 -15.76 -20.15 -19.33
CA ILE A 7 -17.03 -19.51 -18.99
C ILE A 7 -16.72 -18.36 -18.04
N LEU A 8 -17.36 -17.23 -18.30
CA LEU A 8 -17.30 -16.03 -17.49
C LEU A 8 -18.71 -15.64 -17.10
N ALA A 9 -19.00 -15.62 -15.80
CA ALA A 9 -20.31 -15.20 -15.28
C ALA A 9 -20.27 -13.75 -14.78
N ASN A 10 -21.46 -13.18 -14.56
CA ASN A 10 -21.64 -11.80 -14.13
C ASN A 10 -21.02 -10.78 -15.11
N ILE A 11 -21.35 -10.88 -16.40
CA ILE A 11 -20.88 -9.92 -17.42
C ILE A 11 -21.23 -8.48 -17.00
N ASN A 12 -20.23 -7.61 -17.05
CA ASN A 12 -20.25 -6.22 -16.56
C ASN A 12 -20.60 -6.03 -15.07
N VAL A 13 -20.54 -7.08 -14.26
CA VAL A 13 -20.75 -7.03 -12.80
C VAL A 13 -22.10 -6.38 -12.44
N THR A 14 -23.14 -6.74 -13.19
CA THR A 14 -24.50 -6.22 -12.98
C THR A 14 -25.21 -6.86 -11.79
N GLY A 15 -24.80 -8.08 -11.43
CA GLY A 15 -25.28 -8.79 -10.26
C GLY A 15 -24.43 -8.49 -9.02
N TYR A 16 -25.09 -8.36 -7.87
CA TYR A 16 -24.45 -8.18 -6.57
C TYR A 16 -23.98 -9.54 -6.00
N TYR A 17 -23.04 -10.17 -6.69
CA TYR A 17 -22.41 -11.42 -6.25
C TYR A 17 -21.01 -11.58 -6.86
N ARG A 18 -20.16 -12.34 -6.17
CA ARG A 18 -18.83 -12.76 -6.63
C ARG A 18 -18.92 -14.10 -7.34
N VAL A 19 -18.03 -14.35 -8.28
CA VAL A 19 -17.99 -15.60 -9.03
C VAL A 19 -16.73 -16.39 -8.69
N ASN A 20 -16.91 -17.62 -8.22
CA ASN A 20 -15.84 -18.62 -8.16
C ASN A 20 -16.02 -19.62 -9.30
N TYR A 21 -14.90 -20.15 -9.77
CA TYR A 21 -14.85 -21.16 -10.81
C TYR A 21 -14.09 -22.39 -10.29
N ASP A 22 -14.28 -23.54 -10.93
CA ASP A 22 -13.37 -24.66 -10.73
C ASP A 22 -11.97 -24.30 -11.29
N ILE A 23 -10.96 -25.06 -10.84
CA ILE A 23 -9.56 -24.78 -11.19
C ILE A 23 -9.36 -24.80 -12.72
N SER A 24 -10.02 -25.68 -13.46
CA SER A 24 -9.82 -25.76 -14.91
C SER A 24 -10.29 -24.49 -15.64
N ASN A 25 -11.42 -23.92 -15.21
CA ASN A 25 -11.89 -22.67 -15.77
C ASN A 25 -11.05 -21.46 -15.34
N TRP A 26 -10.56 -21.43 -14.08
CA TRP A 26 -9.57 -20.43 -13.67
C TRP A 26 -8.32 -20.47 -14.55
N GLU A 27 -7.78 -21.66 -14.83
CA GLU A 27 -6.62 -21.81 -15.72
C GLU A 27 -6.92 -21.30 -17.13
N SER A 28 -8.08 -21.64 -17.71
CA SER A 28 -8.48 -21.14 -19.03
C SER A 28 -8.61 -19.61 -19.05
N LEU A 29 -9.17 -18.99 -18.00
CA LEU A 29 -9.25 -17.53 -17.87
C LEU A 29 -7.86 -16.88 -17.76
N LEU A 30 -6.95 -17.46 -16.98
CA LEU A 30 -5.56 -16.97 -16.85
C LEU A 30 -4.80 -17.02 -18.18
N VAL A 31 -5.01 -18.09 -18.96
CA VAL A 31 -4.47 -18.21 -20.32
C VAL A 31 -5.07 -17.15 -21.24
N GLN A 32 -6.38 -16.91 -21.20
CA GLN A 32 -7.03 -15.85 -21.99
C GLN A 32 -6.49 -14.46 -21.65
N LEU A 33 -6.37 -14.12 -20.36
CA LEU A 33 -5.81 -12.84 -19.91
C LEU A 33 -4.38 -12.65 -20.43
N SER A 34 -3.55 -13.69 -20.37
CA SER A 34 -2.14 -13.58 -20.76
C SER A 34 -1.93 -13.52 -22.27
N SER A 35 -2.80 -14.18 -23.04
CA SER A 35 -2.68 -14.28 -24.50
C SER A 35 -3.37 -13.13 -25.24
N ASN A 36 -4.60 -12.78 -24.84
CA ASN A 36 -5.35 -11.66 -25.36
C ASN A 36 -6.44 -11.23 -24.36
N HIS A 37 -6.05 -10.42 -23.37
CA HIS A 37 -6.98 -9.93 -22.35
C HIS A 37 -8.16 -9.13 -22.94
N GLN A 38 -8.01 -8.52 -24.12
CA GLN A 38 -9.05 -7.66 -24.72
C GLN A 38 -10.32 -8.42 -25.13
N VAL A 39 -10.26 -9.75 -25.25
CA VAL A 39 -11.46 -10.60 -25.45
C VAL A 39 -12.40 -10.51 -24.24
N ILE A 40 -11.86 -10.31 -23.04
CA ILE A 40 -12.63 -10.15 -21.80
C ILE A 40 -12.94 -8.66 -21.61
N PRO A 41 -14.22 -8.26 -21.38
CA PRO A 41 -14.58 -6.87 -21.13
C PRO A 41 -13.80 -6.24 -19.98
N VAL A 42 -13.50 -4.95 -20.08
CA VAL A 42 -12.66 -4.22 -19.10
C VAL A 42 -13.14 -4.37 -17.65
N ILE A 43 -14.45 -4.28 -17.41
CA ILE A 43 -15.04 -4.44 -16.07
C ILE A 43 -14.85 -5.87 -15.56
N ASN A 44 -15.01 -6.87 -16.42
CA ASN A 44 -14.82 -8.27 -16.03
C ASN A 44 -13.34 -8.62 -15.81
N ARG A 45 -12.39 -7.95 -16.47
CA ARG A 45 -10.97 -8.12 -16.13
C ARG A 45 -10.67 -7.64 -14.71
N ALA A 46 -11.24 -6.49 -14.33
CA ALA A 46 -11.19 -6.02 -12.94
C ALA A 46 -11.90 -6.99 -11.99
N GLN A 47 -13.08 -7.50 -12.36
CA GLN A 47 -13.80 -8.49 -11.57
C GLN A 47 -12.99 -9.77 -11.33
N ILE A 48 -12.33 -10.31 -12.35
CA ILE A 48 -11.53 -11.54 -12.23
C ILE A 48 -10.43 -11.36 -11.17
N VAL A 49 -9.78 -10.20 -11.16
CA VAL A 49 -8.79 -9.85 -10.14
C VAL A 49 -9.48 -9.71 -8.77
N ASP A 50 -10.51 -8.86 -8.66
CA ASP A 50 -11.17 -8.59 -7.39
C ASP A 50 -11.78 -9.85 -6.74
N ASP A 51 -12.51 -10.66 -7.51
CA ASP A 51 -13.11 -11.89 -7.04
C ASP A 51 -12.03 -12.88 -6.60
N ALA A 52 -10.93 -13.05 -7.35
CA ALA A 52 -9.87 -13.98 -6.96
C ALA A 52 -9.23 -13.61 -5.61
N PHE A 53 -8.93 -12.33 -5.39
CA PHE A 53 -8.34 -11.86 -4.11
C PHE A 53 -9.33 -12.00 -2.94
N ASN A 54 -10.61 -11.68 -3.14
CA ASN A 54 -11.62 -11.83 -2.10
C ASN A 54 -11.94 -13.30 -1.80
N LEU A 55 -11.98 -14.17 -2.82
CA LEU A 55 -12.10 -15.62 -2.65
C LEU A 55 -10.88 -16.20 -1.92
N ALA A 56 -9.68 -15.71 -2.21
CA ALA A 56 -8.48 -16.11 -1.49
C ALA A 56 -8.54 -15.69 -0.01
N ARG A 57 -9.00 -14.47 0.28
CA ARG A 57 -9.25 -14.01 1.65
C ARG A 57 -10.29 -14.87 2.37
N ALA A 58 -11.30 -15.35 1.65
CA ALA A 58 -12.31 -16.28 2.14
C ALA A 58 -11.84 -17.75 2.16
N LYS A 59 -10.58 -18.03 1.81
CA LYS A 59 -9.99 -19.38 1.74
C LYS A 59 -10.69 -20.34 0.77
N MET A 60 -11.34 -19.78 -0.26
CA MET A 60 -12.03 -20.54 -1.32
C MET A 60 -11.11 -20.87 -2.50
N VAL A 61 -10.05 -20.10 -2.69
CA VAL A 61 -8.97 -20.33 -3.65
C VAL A 61 -7.63 -20.03 -2.99
N ASP A 62 -6.53 -20.52 -3.56
CA ASP A 62 -5.20 -20.22 -3.05
C ASP A 62 -4.84 -18.75 -3.28
N THR A 63 -4.11 -18.15 -2.33
CA THR A 63 -3.60 -16.78 -2.48
C THR A 63 -2.68 -16.62 -3.69
N THR A 64 -1.95 -17.68 -4.06
CA THR A 64 -1.12 -17.68 -5.28
C THR A 64 -1.98 -17.69 -6.56
N LEU A 65 -3.19 -18.27 -6.55
CA LEU A 65 -4.11 -18.16 -7.69
C LEU A 65 -4.55 -16.71 -7.89
N ALA A 66 -4.88 -16.00 -6.81
CA ALA A 66 -5.20 -14.58 -6.87
C ALA A 66 -4.02 -13.75 -7.42
N LEU A 67 -2.80 -14.00 -6.95
CA LEU A 67 -1.62 -13.33 -7.48
C LEU A 67 -1.40 -13.61 -8.97
N ARG A 68 -1.68 -14.82 -9.45
CA ARG A 68 -1.57 -15.17 -10.87
C ARG A 68 -2.50 -14.36 -11.77
N THR A 69 -3.62 -13.85 -11.29
CA THR A 69 -4.51 -12.98 -12.10
C THR A 69 -3.85 -11.63 -12.42
N THR A 70 -2.78 -11.24 -11.71
CA THR A 70 -2.07 -9.98 -11.94
C THR A 70 -0.95 -10.08 -12.99
N LYS A 71 -0.60 -11.29 -13.43
CA LYS A 71 0.53 -11.52 -14.37
C LYS A 71 0.37 -10.80 -15.70
N TYR A 72 -0.85 -10.67 -16.20
CA TYR A 72 -1.11 -10.04 -17.50
C TYR A 72 -1.03 -8.50 -17.46
N LEU A 73 -0.98 -7.88 -16.26
CA LEU A 73 -1.09 -6.42 -16.10
C LEU A 73 -0.02 -5.62 -16.86
N SER A 74 1.16 -6.19 -17.09
CA SER A 74 2.19 -5.58 -17.95
C SER A 74 1.70 -5.26 -19.37
N GLN A 75 0.65 -5.92 -19.84
CA GLN A 75 -0.03 -5.69 -21.12
C GLN A 75 -1.30 -4.82 -20.99
N GLU A 76 -1.82 -4.62 -19.78
CA GLU A 76 -3.04 -3.86 -19.54
C GLU A 76 -2.81 -2.35 -19.63
N ARG A 77 -3.75 -1.63 -20.25
CA ARG A 77 -3.72 -0.16 -20.44
C ARG A 77 -4.97 0.54 -19.90
N GLU A 78 -6.00 -0.22 -19.55
CA GLU A 78 -7.23 0.32 -18.99
C GLU A 78 -7.15 0.54 -17.47
N PHE A 79 -7.89 1.53 -17.00
CA PHE A 79 -7.91 1.93 -15.59
C PHE A 79 -8.43 0.83 -14.65
N MET A 80 -9.64 0.32 -14.89
CA MET A 80 -10.36 -0.52 -13.93
C MET A 80 -9.58 -1.76 -13.46
N PRO A 81 -8.88 -2.52 -14.34
CA PRO A 81 -8.16 -3.70 -13.87
C PRO A 81 -6.89 -3.35 -13.08
N TRP A 82 -6.22 -2.25 -13.44
CA TRP A 82 -5.09 -1.72 -12.65
C TRP A 82 -5.55 -1.24 -11.27
N ASP A 83 -6.65 -0.50 -11.22
CA ASP A 83 -7.24 -0.01 -9.97
C ASP A 83 -7.65 -1.16 -9.04
N SER A 84 -8.32 -2.18 -9.58
CA SER A 84 -8.68 -3.40 -8.85
C SER A 84 -7.46 -4.16 -8.32
N ALA A 85 -6.39 -4.29 -9.13
CA ALA A 85 -5.18 -4.96 -8.71
C ALA A 85 -4.46 -4.19 -7.59
N ILE A 86 -4.28 -2.88 -7.74
CA ILE A 86 -3.64 -2.03 -6.72
C ILE A 86 -4.42 -2.10 -5.41
N GLY A 87 -5.73 -1.89 -5.44
CA GLY A 87 -6.56 -1.92 -4.22
C GLY A 87 -6.55 -3.27 -3.50
N ASN A 88 -6.45 -4.38 -4.24
CA ASN A 88 -6.32 -5.70 -3.61
C ASN A 88 -4.90 -5.99 -3.08
N LEU A 89 -3.87 -5.42 -3.70
CA LEU A 89 -2.48 -5.53 -3.26
C LEU A 89 -2.15 -4.62 -2.07
N ASP A 90 -2.96 -3.61 -1.75
CA ASP A 90 -2.78 -2.74 -0.58
C ASP A 90 -2.62 -3.54 0.72
N TYR A 91 -3.41 -4.62 0.89
CA TYR A 91 -3.26 -5.48 2.07
C TYR A 91 -1.93 -6.23 2.08
N PHE A 92 -1.41 -6.64 0.92
CA PHE A 92 -0.09 -7.27 0.82
C PHE A 92 1.01 -6.27 1.17
N PHE A 93 0.90 -5.03 0.70
CA PHE A 93 1.82 -3.96 1.10
C PHE A 93 1.81 -3.75 2.62
N LEU A 94 0.63 -3.61 3.23
CA LEU A 94 0.50 -3.42 4.68
C LEU A 94 1.09 -4.57 5.50
N MET A 95 0.95 -5.81 5.03
CA MET A 95 1.43 -6.99 5.75
C MET A 95 2.92 -7.25 5.52
N PHE A 96 3.47 -6.88 4.36
CA PHE A 96 4.80 -7.28 3.95
C PHE A 96 5.83 -6.16 3.81
N ASP A 97 5.47 -4.87 3.85
CA ASP A 97 6.40 -3.72 3.70
C ASP A 97 7.55 -3.67 4.73
N ARG A 98 7.43 -4.40 5.84
CA ARG A 98 8.44 -4.58 6.89
C ARG A 98 9.07 -5.98 6.92
N SER A 99 8.96 -6.74 5.85
CA SER A 99 9.43 -8.13 5.76
C SER A 99 10.30 -8.41 4.55
N GLU A 100 10.98 -9.56 4.53
CA GLU A 100 11.79 -10.03 3.40
C GLU A 100 11.00 -10.24 2.09
N VAL A 101 9.67 -10.35 2.18
CA VAL A 101 8.78 -10.49 1.01
C VAL A 101 8.72 -9.19 0.19
N TYR A 102 8.99 -8.05 0.82
CA TYR A 102 8.82 -6.75 0.17
C TYR A 102 9.73 -6.52 -1.02
N GLY A 103 11.01 -6.89 -0.94
CA GLY A 103 11.97 -6.71 -2.04
C GLY A 103 11.54 -7.42 -3.33
N PRO A 104 11.23 -8.73 -3.28
CA PRO A 104 10.66 -9.45 -4.41
C PRO A 104 9.32 -8.87 -4.89
N MET A 105 8.44 -8.45 -3.97
CA MET A 105 7.16 -7.82 -4.32
C MET A 105 7.35 -6.52 -5.09
N GLN A 106 8.24 -5.63 -4.62
CA GLN A 106 8.58 -4.40 -5.31
C GLN A 106 9.16 -4.69 -6.70
N THR A 107 10.05 -5.67 -6.82
CA THR A 107 10.66 -6.04 -8.12
C THR A 107 9.61 -6.57 -9.09
N TYR A 108 8.71 -7.45 -8.62
CA TYR A 108 7.61 -7.96 -9.43
C TYR A 108 6.71 -6.81 -9.93
N LEU A 109 6.23 -5.95 -9.01
CA LEU A 109 5.33 -4.86 -9.35
C LEU A 109 5.98 -3.79 -10.23
N LYS A 110 7.28 -3.53 -10.03
CA LYS A 110 8.09 -2.70 -10.93
C LYS A 110 8.03 -3.22 -12.36
N ASN A 111 8.27 -4.53 -12.56
CA ASN A 111 8.20 -5.16 -13.88
C ASN A 111 6.78 -5.10 -14.48
N GLN A 112 5.74 -5.20 -13.66
CA GLN A 112 4.36 -5.09 -14.12
C GLN A 112 4.01 -3.66 -14.57
N VAL A 113 4.41 -2.63 -13.81
CA VAL A 113 3.98 -1.24 -14.05
C VAL A 113 4.84 -0.50 -15.05
N GLU A 114 6.12 -0.85 -15.21
CA GLU A 114 7.05 -0.13 -16.09
C GLU A 114 6.55 0.00 -17.54
N PRO A 115 5.94 -1.02 -18.18
CA PRO A 115 5.32 -0.87 -19.49
C PRO A 115 4.16 0.14 -19.53
N LEU A 116 3.37 0.23 -18.45
CA LEU A 116 2.28 1.22 -18.34
C LEU A 116 2.84 2.63 -18.17
N PHE A 117 3.88 2.80 -17.34
CA PHE A 117 4.59 4.07 -17.19
C PHE A 117 5.15 4.56 -18.53
N MET A 118 5.81 3.68 -19.29
CA MET A 118 6.33 4.00 -20.62
C MET A 118 5.23 4.29 -21.65
N TYR A 119 4.10 3.59 -21.56
CA TYR A 119 2.93 3.90 -22.39
C TYR A 119 2.45 5.34 -22.16
N PHE A 120 2.28 5.75 -20.90
CA PHE A 120 1.88 7.12 -20.59
C PHE A 120 2.92 8.14 -21.00
N LYS A 121 4.21 7.88 -20.78
CA LYS A 121 5.29 8.73 -21.28
C LYS A 121 5.14 9.01 -22.78
N ASN A 122 4.85 7.98 -23.58
CA ASN A 122 4.70 8.10 -25.03
C ASN A 122 3.43 8.90 -25.41
N ILE A 123 2.26 8.51 -24.91
CA ILE A 123 1.00 9.14 -25.32
C ILE A 123 0.80 10.57 -24.79
N THR A 124 1.66 11.01 -23.87
CA THR A 124 1.66 12.37 -23.31
C THR A 124 2.80 13.23 -23.82
N SER A 125 3.47 12.82 -24.91
CA SER A 125 4.58 13.57 -25.49
C SER A 125 5.67 13.88 -24.45
N ASP A 126 6.13 12.85 -23.74
CA ASP A 126 7.07 12.96 -22.61
C ASP A 126 6.52 13.83 -21.46
N TRP A 127 5.29 13.55 -21.04
CA TRP A 127 4.60 14.20 -19.93
C TRP A 127 4.30 15.69 -20.10
N THR A 128 4.41 16.21 -21.33
CA THR A 128 4.10 17.60 -21.65
C THR A 128 2.61 17.81 -21.93
N GLU A 129 1.90 16.75 -22.27
CA GLU A 129 0.46 16.76 -22.55
C GLU A 129 -0.32 15.91 -21.54
N LYS A 130 -1.63 16.16 -21.46
CA LYS A 130 -2.55 15.37 -20.64
C LYS A 130 -3.27 14.32 -21.51
N PRO A 131 -3.47 13.08 -21.02
CA PRO A 131 -4.34 12.13 -21.70
C PRO A 131 -5.75 12.71 -21.89
N THR A 132 -6.35 12.50 -23.07
CA THR A 132 -7.66 13.07 -23.41
C THR A 132 -8.80 12.40 -22.65
N GLY A 133 -8.74 11.08 -22.47
CA GLY A 133 -9.76 10.31 -21.78
C GLY A 133 -9.68 10.43 -20.25
N HIS A 134 -10.83 10.60 -19.59
CA HIS A 134 -10.89 10.65 -18.12
C HIS A 134 -10.30 9.40 -17.46
N THR A 135 -10.64 8.19 -17.95
CA THR A 135 -10.10 6.93 -17.43
C THR A 135 -8.59 6.82 -17.64
N GLN A 136 -8.07 7.34 -18.77
CA GLN A 136 -6.63 7.39 -19.01
C GLN A 136 -5.91 8.32 -18.02
N GLN A 137 -6.51 9.45 -17.66
CA GLN A 137 -5.96 10.35 -16.63
C GLN A 137 -5.90 9.66 -15.27
N TYR A 138 -6.94 8.91 -14.88
CA TYR A 138 -6.89 8.11 -13.64
C TYR A 138 -5.81 7.03 -13.70
N ASN A 139 -5.70 6.31 -14.82
CA ASN A 139 -4.70 5.27 -14.94
C ASN A 139 -3.26 5.83 -15.02
N GLN A 140 -3.08 7.05 -15.52
CA GLN A 140 -1.81 7.77 -15.45
C GLN A 140 -1.38 8.01 -14.01
N VAL A 141 -2.32 8.37 -13.12
CA VAL A 141 -2.05 8.52 -11.68
C VAL A 141 -1.58 7.18 -11.09
N ASN A 142 -2.29 6.09 -11.37
CA ASN A 142 -1.92 4.75 -10.91
C ASN A 142 -0.54 4.32 -11.42
N ALA A 143 -0.25 4.58 -12.71
CA ALA A 143 1.03 4.26 -13.33
C ALA A 143 2.19 4.98 -12.65
N ILE A 144 2.09 6.30 -12.47
CA ILE A 144 3.16 7.10 -11.83
C ILE A 144 3.30 6.71 -10.36
N TRP A 145 2.19 6.53 -9.64
CA TRP A 145 2.24 6.18 -8.22
C TRP A 145 2.92 4.83 -7.97
N LEU A 146 2.53 3.80 -8.70
CA LEU A 146 3.10 2.46 -8.53
C LEU A 146 4.54 2.41 -9.07
N ALA A 147 4.83 3.06 -10.20
CA ALA A 147 6.20 3.13 -10.73
C ALA A 147 7.17 3.81 -9.75
N CYS A 148 6.81 4.96 -9.18
CA CYS A 148 7.65 5.67 -8.23
C CYS A 148 7.82 4.90 -6.90
N SER A 149 6.75 4.32 -6.37
CA SER A 149 6.78 3.57 -5.09
C SER A 149 7.57 2.24 -5.18
N THR A 150 7.61 1.62 -6.35
CA THR A 150 8.39 0.39 -6.63
C THR A 150 9.81 0.65 -7.14
N GLY A 151 10.21 1.90 -7.35
CA GLY A 151 11.58 2.26 -7.73
C GLY A 151 11.89 2.18 -9.23
N VAL A 152 10.94 2.54 -10.09
CA VAL A 152 11.24 2.86 -11.50
C VAL A 152 12.03 4.18 -11.54
N GLU A 153 13.27 4.13 -12.01
CA GLU A 153 14.21 5.27 -11.98
C GLU A 153 13.65 6.47 -12.75
N GLY A 154 13.13 6.26 -13.96
CA GLY A 154 12.52 7.33 -14.76
C GLY A 154 11.34 8.03 -14.08
N CYS A 155 10.62 7.36 -13.17
CA CYS A 155 9.56 8.00 -12.39
C CYS A 155 10.13 8.86 -11.25
N GLN A 156 11.18 8.37 -10.59
CA GLN A 156 11.84 9.11 -9.52
C GLN A 156 12.48 10.39 -10.06
N ASP A 157 13.14 10.32 -11.21
CA ASP A 157 13.74 11.49 -11.86
C ASP A 157 12.67 12.49 -12.29
N LEU A 158 11.61 12.03 -12.95
CA LEU A 158 10.47 12.86 -13.36
C LEU A 158 9.86 13.64 -12.18
N THR A 159 9.57 12.94 -11.08
CA THR A 159 8.91 13.57 -9.92
C THR A 159 9.83 14.55 -9.19
N LYS A 160 11.12 14.25 -9.09
CA LYS A 160 12.13 15.19 -8.55
C LYS A 160 12.25 16.43 -9.42
N ASP A 161 12.34 16.27 -10.73
CA ASP A 161 12.53 17.39 -11.66
C ASP A 161 11.34 18.35 -11.64
N TRP A 162 10.11 17.83 -11.69
CA TRP A 162 8.92 18.66 -11.59
C TRP A 162 8.81 19.40 -10.25
N TYR A 163 9.10 18.71 -9.15
CA TYR A 163 9.07 19.35 -7.83
C TYR A 163 10.15 20.43 -7.71
N ARG A 164 11.35 20.17 -8.24
CA ARG A 164 12.44 21.14 -8.27
C ARG A 164 12.13 22.36 -9.13
N GLN A 165 11.48 22.18 -10.28
CA GLN A 165 11.00 23.29 -11.11
C GLN A 165 10.01 24.16 -10.32
N TRP A 166 9.12 23.55 -9.55
CA TRP A 166 8.21 24.28 -8.67
C TRP A 166 8.94 25.02 -7.55
N MET A 167 9.92 24.39 -6.91
CA MET A 167 10.76 25.03 -5.88
C MET A 167 11.50 26.27 -6.43
N ASN A 168 11.99 26.19 -7.67
CA ASN A 168 12.67 27.30 -8.34
C ASN A 168 11.73 28.44 -8.76
N ASN A 169 10.43 28.17 -8.87
CA ASN A 169 9.42 29.18 -9.18
C ASN A 169 8.12 28.94 -8.40
N GLU A 170 8.11 29.39 -7.14
CA GLU A 170 7.01 29.12 -6.20
C GLU A 170 5.64 29.62 -6.69
N THR A 171 5.63 30.64 -7.56
CA THR A 171 4.39 31.24 -8.09
C THR A 171 3.75 30.45 -9.22
N TYR A 172 4.48 29.50 -9.82
CA TYR A 172 4.02 28.67 -10.92
C TYR A 172 4.31 27.20 -10.63
N ASN A 173 3.26 26.44 -10.30
CA ASN A 173 3.37 25.00 -10.14
C ASN A 173 3.15 24.28 -11.48
N PRO A 174 4.19 23.68 -12.10
CA PRO A 174 4.06 23.00 -13.39
C PRO A 174 3.33 21.65 -13.29
N ILE A 175 3.04 21.16 -12.08
CA ILE A 175 2.47 19.82 -11.87
C ILE A 175 0.95 19.87 -12.04
N ASP A 176 0.44 19.06 -12.97
CA ASP A 176 -1.01 18.88 -13.19
C ASP A 176 -1.71 18.48 -11.88
N PRO A 177 -2.85 19.09 -11.53
CA PRO A 177 -3.57 18.82 -10.29
C PRO A 177 -3.86 17.34 -10.00
N ASN A 178 -4.05 16.51 -11.03
CA ASN A 178 -4.28 15.07 -10.87
C ASN A 178 -3.03 14.33 -10.36
N LEU A 179 -1.84 14.82 -10.70
CA LEU A 179 -0.57 14.17 -10.39
C LEU A 179 0.05 14.65 -9.07
N ARG A 180 -0.40 15.79 -8.53
CA ARG A 180 0.20 16.47 -7.36
C ARG A 180 0.40 15.58 -6.15
N THR A 181 -0.61 14.80 -5.75
CA THR A 181 -0.50 13.90 -4.59
C THR A 181 0.70 12.96 -4.72
N THR A 182 0.82 12.31 -5.89
CA THR A 182 1.89 11.37 -6.20
C THR A 182 3.24 12.07 -6.35
N VAL A 183 3.30 13.17 -7.10
CA VAL A 183 4.55 13.88 -7.38
C VAL A 183 5.13 14.48 -6.10
N TYR A 184 4.30 15.15 -5.28
CA TYR A 184 4.76 15.74 -4.01
C TYR A 184 5.26 14.66 -3.05
N CYS A 185 4.47 13.58 -2.88
CA CYS A 185 4.84 12.47 -2.00
C CYS A 185 6.16 11.82 -2.45
N SER A 186 6.31 11.52 -3.75
CA SER A 186 7.51 10.91 -4.31
C SER A 186 8.74 11.81 -4.16
N ALA A 187 8.61 13.10 -4.48
CA ALA A 187 9.72 14.05 -4.36
C ALA A 187 10.16 14.24 -2.90
N ILE A 188 9.22 14.41 -1.97
CA ILE A 188 9.53 14.53 -0.52
C ILE A 188 10.10 13.22 0.04
N ALA A 189 9.64 12.06 -0.43
CA ALA A 189 10.19 10.76 -0.03
C ALA A 189 11.64 10.57 -0.49
N ALA A 190 11.99 11.10 -1.67
CA ALA A 190 13.32 11.00 -2.26
C ALA A 190 14.27 12.13 -1.83
N GLY A 191 13.74 13.24 -1.33
CA GLY A 191 14.47 14.41 -0.87
C GLY A 191 14.82 14.38 0.62
N GLY A 192 15.09 15.56 1.17
CA GLY A 192 15.44 15.79 2.57
C GLY A 192 14.69 16.97 3.18
N ALA A 193 15.37 17.72 4.04
CA ALA A 193 14.78 18.86 4.73
C ALA A 193 14.37 19.99 3.77
N GLU A 194 15.11 20.20 2.68
CA GLU A 194 14.84 21.28 1.72
C GLU A 194 13.48 21.09 1.04
N GLU A 195 13.22 19.91 0.48
CA GLU A 195 11.94 19.58 -0.15
C GLU A 195 10.80 19.59 0.87
N TRP A 196 11.04 19.08 2.08
CA TRP A 196 10.03 19.05 3.13
C TRP A 196 9.66 20.46 3.61
N ASP A 197 10.64 21.32 3.87
CA ASP A 197 10.43 22.68 4.34
C ASP A 197 9.74 23.55 3.27
N PHE A 198 10.06 23.33 1.99
CA PHE A 198 9.30 23.92 0.88
C PHE A 198 7.85 23.43 0.86
N GLY A 199 7.60 22.12 0.94
CA GLY A 199 6.25 21.58 1.02
C GLY A 199 5.46 22.13 2.21
N TRP A 200 6.11 22.30 3.36
CA TRP A 200 5.52 22.91 4.56
C TRP A 200 5.15 24.38 4.35
N LYS A 201 6.04 25.16 3.72
CA LYS A 201 5.76 26.55 3.34
C LYS A 201 4.54 26.64 2.44
N MET A 202 4.46 25.79 1.42
CA MET A 202 3.33 25.75 0.48
C MET A 202 2.04 25.30 1.17
N PHE A 203 2.11 24.36 2.13
CA PHE A 203 0.96 23.95 2.93
C PHE A 203 0.42 25.13 3.75
N LYS A 204 1.28 25.90 4.41
CA LYS A 204 0.86 27.04 5.23
C LYS A 204 0.30 28.21 4.41
N SER A 205 0.70 28.35 3.14
CA SER A 205 0.21 29.39 2.23
C SER A 205 -0.99 28.96 1.38
N ALA A 206 -1.35 27.67 1.38
CA ALA A 206 -2.43 27.13 0.58
C ALA A 206 -3.79 27.72 0.98
N THR A 207 -4.49 28.30 0.02
CA THR A 207 -5.85 28.83 0.18
C THR A 207 -6.92 27.82 -0.23
N ILE A 208 -6.55 26.80 -1.01
CA ILE A 208 -7.43 25.75 -1.49
C ILE A 208 -7.30 24.53 -0.56
N ALA A 209 -8.41 24.13 0.06
CA ALA A 209 -8.42 23.03 1.03
C ALA A 209 -7.90 21.70 0.45
N THR A 210 -8.27 21.38 -0.80
CA THR A 210 -7.80 20.15 -1.48
C THR A 210 -6.31 20.19 -1.81
N GLU A 211 -5.72 21.37 -2.00
CA GLU A 211 -4.27 21.51 -2.19
C GLU A 211 -3.53 21.36 -0.86
N ALA A 212 -4.05 21.98 0.19
CA ALA A 212 -3.51 21.85 1.54
C ALA A 212 -3.49 20.38 2.00
N ASP A 213 -4.56 19.63 1.74
CA ASP A 213 -4.65 18.20 2.07
C ASP A 213 -3.60 17.36 1.32
N LYS A 214 -3.39 17.61 0.02
CA LYS A 214 -2.34 16.94 -0.77
C LYS A 214 -0.94 17.18 -0.19
N LEU A 215 -0.66 18.42 0.22
CA LEU A 215 0.63 18.77 0.83
C LEU A 215 0.78 18.15 2.22
N MET A 216 -0.28 18.14 3.02
CA MET A 216 -0.32 17.48 4.33
C MET A 216 -0.01 15.98 4.21
N TYR A 217 -0.63 15.30 3.24
CA TYR A 217 -0.30 13.91 2.91
C TYR A 217 1.15 13.75 2.44
N ALA A 218 1.62 14.59 1.51
CA ALA A 218 2.95 14.47 0.93
C ALA A 218 4.09 14.68 1.96
N LEU A 219 3.89 15.58 2.93
CA LEU A 219 4.85 15.81 4.01
C LEU A 219 5.07 14.56 4.87
N ALA A 220 4.06 13.70 4.98
CA ALA A 220 4.17 12.42 5.68
C ALA A 220 4.95 11.36 4.88
N CYS A 221 5.25 11.58 3.59
CA CYS A 221 5.99 10.63 2.76
C CYS A 221 7.51 10.67 2.95
N THR A 222 8.05 11.64 3.71
CA THR A 222 9.50 11.71 3.95
C THR A 222 10.02 10.43 4.61
N ARG A 223 11.24 10.03 4.24
CA ARG A 223 11.92 8.87 4.83
C ARG A 223 12.78 9.24 6.04
N GLN A 224 12.82 10.52 6.42
CA GLN A 224 13.64 11.01 7.53
C GLN A 224 12.86 10.91 8.86
N PRO A 225 13.27 10.03 9.81
CA PRO A 225 12.53 9.84 11.05
C PRO A 225 12.37 11.13 11.88
N TRP A 226 13.39 11.98 11.89
CA TRP A 226 13.36 13.24 12.65
C TRP A 226 12.36 14.26 12.07
N LEU A 227 12.12 14.25 10.76
CA LEU A 227 11.09 15.09 10.13
C LEU A 227 9.69 14.57 10.46
N LEU A 228 9.48 13.25 10.45
CA LEU A 228 8.21 12.64 10.85
C LEU A 228 7.91 12.89 12.33
N GLN A 229 8.89 12.78 13.21
CA GLN A 229 8.73 13.11 14.63
C GLN A 229 8.38 14.59 14.82
N ARG A 230 9.12 15.50 14.17
CA ARG A 230 8.79 16.94 14.17
C ARG A 230 7.36 17.18 13.68
N TYR A 231 6.93 16.45 12.67
CA TYR A 231 5.60 16.57 12.11
C TYR A 231 4.51 16.06 13.07
N LEU A 232 4.74 14.96 13.78
CA LEU A 232 3.86 14.48 14.86
C LEU A 232 3.68 15.55 15.94
N GLU A 233 4.75 16.19 16.40
CA GLU A 233 4.64 17.28 17.39
C GLU A 233 3.79 18.46 16.87
N TYR A 234 3.87 18.77 15.57
CA TYR A 234 3.05 19.83 14.98
C TYR A 234 1.54 19.52 15.04
N THR A 235 1.15 18.24 15.10
CA THR A 235 -0.28 17.85 15.19
C THR A 235 -0.92 18.25 16.52
N LEU A 236 -0.10 18.43 17.57
CA LEU A 236 -0.53 18.87 18.89
C LEU A 236 -0.40 20.39 19.10
N ASP A 237 0.01 21.13 18.08
CA ASP A 237 0.07 22.59 18.07
C ASP A 237 -0.97 23.17 17.07
N PRO A 238 -2.10 23.70 17.55
CA PRO A 238 -3.16 24.27 16.73
C PRO A 238 -2.74 25.42 15.80
N THR A 239 -1.61 26.08 16.08
CA THR A 239 -1.06 27.14 15.22
C THR A 239 -0.35 26.59 13.99
N LYS A 240 0.11 25.34 14.07
CA LYS A 240 0.80 24.61 12.99
C LYS A 240 -0.19 23.77 12.20
N ILE A 241 -0.89 22.85 12.86
CA ILE A 241 -1.92 21.99 12.29
C ILE A 241 -3.25 22.24 13.00
N ARG A 242 -4.32 22.48 12.23
CA ARG A 242 -5.65 22.70 12.79
C ARG A 242 -6.09 21.45 13.56
N LYS A 243 -6.78 21.62 14.69
CA LYS A 243 -7.23 20.49 15.53
C LYS A 243 -8.00 19.42 14.74
N GLN A 244 -8.84 19.83 13.79
CA GLN A 244 -9.62 18.92 12.93
C GLN A 244 -8.79 18.10 11.93
N ASP A 245 -7.56 18.55 11.61
CA ASP A 245 -6.67 17.88 10.66
C ASP A 245 -5.63 16.99 11.38
N ALA A 246 -5.52 17.11 12.71
CA ALA A 246 -4.51 16.40 13.49
C ALA A 246 -4.64 14.88 13.34
N THR A 247 -5.86 14.32 13.43
CA THR A 247 -6.08 12.88 13.22
C THR A 247 -5.61 12.44 11.84
N SER A 248 -6.02 13.13 10.77
CA SER A 248 -5.62 12.79 9.41
C SER A 248 -4.11 12.88 9.20
N THR A 249 -3.46 13.90 9.79
CA THR A 249 -2.01 14.04 9.73
C THR A 249 -1.29 12.86 10.39
N ILE A 250 -1.72 12.46 11.59
CA ILE A 250 -1.14 11.31 12.30
C ILE A 250 -1.34 10.03 11.48
N MET A 251 -2.51 9.88 10.84
CA MET A 251 -2.83 8.73 9.99
C MET A 251 -1.97 8.67 8.73
N TYR A 252 -1.66 9.81 8.11
CA TYR A 252 -0.73 9.87 6.99
C TYR A 252 0.69 9.48 7.41
N ILE A 253 1.12 9.94 8.59
CA ILE A 253 2.42 9.54 9.15
C ILE A 253 2.43 8.05 9.49
N SER A 254 1.36 7.50 10.07
CA SER A 254 1.28 6.06 10.37
C SER A 254 1.25 5.21 9.10
N SER A 255 0.70 5.74 8.00
CA SER A 255 0.71 5.11 6.66
C SER A 255 2.10 5.05 6.02
N ASN A 256 3.10 5.76 6.55
CA ASN A 256 4.49 5.62 6.15
C ASN A 256 5.17 4.47 6.92
N VAL A 257 5.89 3.57 6.24
CA VAL A 257 6.58 2.44 6.88
C VAL A 257 7.58 2.88 7.98
N VAL A 258 8.25 4.02 7.79
CA VAL A 258 9.14 4.63 8.80
C VAL A 258 8.33 5.30 9.91
N GLY A 259 7.21 5.94 9.55
CA GLY A 259 6.36 6.68 10.47
C GLY A 259 5.45 5.80 11.33
N GLN A 260 5.17 4.56 10.93
CA GLN A 260 4.31 3.62 11.65
C GLN A 260 4.69 3.47 13.12
N THR A 261 5.95 3.16 13.41
CA THR A 261 6.41 2.98 14.80
C THR A 261 6.41 4.31 15.57
N LEU A 262 6.83 5.40 14.92
CA LEU A 262 6.85 6.74 15.52
C LEU A 262 5.43 7.19 15.92
N ALA A 263 4.46 7.02 15.03
CA ALA A 263 3.07 7.36 15.27
C ALA A 263 2.47 6.50 16.40
N TRP A 264 2.77 5.19 16.42
CA TRP A 264 2.30 4.31 17.49
C TRP A 264 2.87 4.71 18.85
N ASP A 265 4.18 4.98 18.93
CA ASP A 265 4.84 5.41 20.16
C ASP A 265 4.29 6.76 20.63
N PHE A 266 4.13 7.70 19.70
CA PHE A 266 3.55 9.02 19.96
C PHE A 266 2.13 8.95 20.52
N ILE A 267 1.27 8.10 19.94
CA ILE A 267 -0.10 7.91 20.44
C ILE A 267 -0.11 7.28 21.83
N ARG A 268 0.77 6.31 22.09
CA ARG A 268 0.89 5.73 23.44
C ARG A 268 1.38 6.72 24.47
N GLU A 269 2.37 7.55 24.15
CA GLU A 269 2.92 8.55 25.06
C GLU A 269 1.95 9.71 25.31
N ARG A 270 1.23 10.16 24.28
CA ARG A 270 0.38 11.35 24.34
C ARG A 270 -1.11 11.04 24.51
N TRP A 271 -1.48 9.78 24.77
CA TRP A 271 -2.88 9.35 24.77
C TRP A 271 -3.76 10.21 25.65
N GLU A 272 -3.38 10.42 26.91
CA GLU A 272 -4.15 11.22 27.86
C GLU A 272 -4.39 12.64 27.34
N TYR A 273 -3.33 13.31 26.87
CA TYR A 273 -3.41 14.66 26.33
C TYR A 273 -4.30 14.73 25.08
N ILE A 274 -4.15 13.79 24.14
CA ILE A 274 -4.98 13.74 22.93
C ILE A 274 -6.43 13.48 23.34
N PHE A 275 -6.66 12.58 24.28
CA PHE A 275 -8.00 12.26 24.77
C PHE A 275 -8.69 13.48 25.39
N THR A 276 -7.99 14.23 26.24
CA THR A 276 -8.57 15.37 26.97
C THR A 276 -8.68 16.63 26.09
N GLU A 277 -7.64 16.98 25.34
CA GLU A 277 -7.55 18.27 24.64
C GLU A 277 -8.10 18.24 23.21
N TYR A 278 -8.14 17.05 22.60
CA TYR A 278 -8.62 16.85 21.24
C TYR A 278 -9.91 16.03 21.18
N GLY A 279 -10.24 15.25 22.22
CA GLY A 279 -11.43 14.39 22.23
C GLY A 279 -12.77 15.11 22.21
N GLY A 280 -12.79 16.44 22.36
CA GLY A 280 -13.98 17.26 22.13
C GLY A 280 -14.21 17.58 20.65
N GLY A 281 -15.41 17.35 20.14
CA GLY A 281 -15.81 17.75 18.78
C GLY A 281 -15.54 16.67 17.72
N SER A 282 -14.87 17.04 16.62
CA SER A 282 -14.75 16.22 15.40
C SER A 282 -13.60 15.20 15.40
N PHE A 283 -12.87 15.03 16.51
CA PHE A 283 -11.74 14.11 16.56
C PHE A 283 -12.19 12.64 16.62
N SER A 284 -11.78 11.84 15.65
CA SER A 284 -12.19 10.44 15.55
C SER A 284 -11.14 9.51 16.14
N PHE A 285 -11.33 9.10 17.40
CA PHE A 285 -10.47 8.08 18.03
C PHE A 285 -10.58 6.73 17.32
N SER A 286 -11.77 6.40 16.78
CA SER A 286 -11.95 5.18 15.99
C SER A 286 -11.03 5.18 14.76
N TYR A 287 -11.01 6.28 14.01
CA TYR A 287 -10.17 6.39 12.82
C TYR A 287 -8.68 6.40 13.18
N LEU A 288 -8.31 7.09 14.27
CA LEU A 288 -6.94 7.11 14.76
C LEU A 288 -6.42 5.71 15.11
N ILE A 289 -7.15 4.99 15.97
CA ILE A 289 -6.78 3.65 16.42
C ILE A 289 -6.71 2.68 15.24
N ASP A 290 -7.66 2.80 14.31
CA ASP A 290 -7.71 1.98 13.11
C ASP A 290 -6.42 2.09 12.29
N GLY A 291 -5.96 3.29 11.94
CA GLY A 291 -4.78 3.42 11.08
C GLY A 291 -3.45 3.27 11.79
N VAL A 292 -3.31 3.69 13.05
CA VAL A 292 -2.03 3.47 13.77
C VAL A 292 -1.79 2.01 14.10
N THR A 293 -2.80 1.15 14.01
CA THR A 293 -2.68 -0.30 14.24
C THR A 293 -2.92 -1.15 12.99
N GLN A 294 -3.13 -0.53 11.82
CA GLN A 294 -3.52 -1.23 10.58
C GLN A 294 -2.51 -2.29 10.13
N ARG A 295 -1.22 -2.03 10.36
CA ARG A 295 -0.10 -2.91 9.99
C ARG A 295 0.19 -4.04 10.97
N PHE A 296 -0.46 -4.07 12.13
CA PHE A 296 -0.10 -5.02 13.17
C PHE A 296 -0.39 -6.44 12.72
N SER A 297 0.65 -7.27 12.75
CA SER A 297 0.63 -8.63 12.22
C SER A 297 1.56 -9.58 12.98
N THR A 298 2.04 -9.17 14.16
CA THR A 298 2.91 -9.98 15.02
C THR A 298 2.33 -10.14 16.43
N GLU A 299 2.70 -11.24 17.10
CA GLU A 299 2.36 -11.49 18.52
C GLU A 299 2.87 -10.38 19.46
N PHE A 300 3.98 -9.74 19.10
CA PHE A 300 4.54 -8.64 19.88
C PHE A 300 3.65 -7.39 19.78
N GLU A 301 3.25 -6.99 18.57
CA GLU A 301 2.34 -5.87 18.35
C GLU A 301 0.95 -6.12 18.98
N LEU A 302 0.46 -7.36 18.92
CA LEU A 302 -0.78 -7.76 19.60
C LEU A 302 -0.70 -7.51 21.11
N LYS A 303 0.40 -7.94 21.75
CA LYS A 303 0.63 -7.70 23.18
C LYS A 303 0.76 -6.21 23.49
N GLN A 304 1.41 -5.44 22.63
CA GLN A 304 1.50 -3.98 22.79
C GLN A 304 0.11 -3.33 22.74
N LEU A 305 -0.76 -3.76 21.83
CA LEU A 305 -2.12 -3.22 21.70
C LEU A 305 -3.01 -3.62 22.88
N GLN A 306 -2.93 -4.88 23.34
CA GLN A 306 -3.63 -5.33 24.54
C GLN A 306 -3.15 -4.54 25.77
N ARG A 307 -1.84 -4.32 25.89
CA ARG A 307 -1.29 -3.55 26.99
C ARG A 307 -1.72 -2.09 26.95
N PHE A 308 -1.73 -1.48 25.77
CA PHE A 308 -2.24 -0.13 25.57
C PHE A 308 -3.70 0.00 26.02
N LYS A 309 -4.53 -1.01 25.74
CA LYS A 309 -5.92 -1.09 26.21
C LYS A 309 -6.01 -1.10 27.75
N GLU A 310 -5.21 -1.94 28.39
CA GLU A 310 -5.15 -2.06 29.86
C GLU A 310 -4.69 -0.76 30.52
N ASP A 311 -3.55 -0.21 30.05
CA ASP A 311 -2.92 0.96 30.66
C ASP A 311 -3.81 2.20 30.57
N ASN A 312 -4.61 2.34 29.50
CA ASN A 312 -5.48 3.49 29.29
C ASN A 312 -6.95 3.25 29.69
N ALA A 313 -7.27 2.13 30.34
CA ALA A 313 -8.64 1.82 30.76
C ALA A 313 -9.24 2.88 31.70
N HIS A 314 -8.40 3.54 32.51
CA HIS A 314 -8.82 4.60 33.43
C HIS A 314 -9.10 5.95 32.73
N ILE A 315 -8.44 6.22 31.60
CA ILE A 315 -8.69 7.39 30.74
C ILE A 315 -9.91 7.13 29.86
N GLY A 316 -10.00 5.92 29.31
CA GLY A 316 -11.02 5.52 28.35
C GLY A 316 -10.59 5.76 26.90
N PHE A 317 -11.49 5.40 25.98
CA PHE A 317 -11.26 5.48 24.53
C PHE A 317 -12.34 6.25 23.76
N GLY A 318 -13.39 6.74 24.44
CA GLY A 318 -14.47 7.50 23.82
C GLY A 318 -15.08 6.76 22.63
N SER A 319 -15.18 7.44 21.48
CA SER A 319 -15.66 6.87 20.22
C SER A 319 -14.79 5.73 19.67
N GLY A 320 -13.55 5.59 20.14
CA GLY A 320 -12.61 4.54 19.75
C GLY A 320 -12.72 3.23 20.53
N THR A 321 -13.61 3.13 21.52
CA THR A 321 -13.71 1.93 22.38
C THR A 321 -13.90 0.64 21.58
N LEU A 322 -14.84 0.63 20.63
CA LEU A 322 -15.05 -0.51 19.74
C LEU A 322 -13.86 -0.73 18.80
N ALA A 323 -13.24 0.35 18.32
CA ALA A 323 -12.10 0.28 17.40
C ALA A 323 -10.88 -0.39 18.02
N VAL A 324 -10.66 -0.26 19.34
CA VAL A 324 -9.60 -1.01 20.03
C VAL A 324 -9.84 -2.51 19.97
N GLU A 325 -11.07 -2.95 20.23
CA GLU A 325 -11.43 -4.38 20.15
C GLU A 325 -11.27 -4.90 18.72
N GLN A 326 -11.78 -4.15 17.75
CA GLN A 326 -11.66 -4.48 16.33
C GLN A 326 -10.20 -4.52 15.88
N ALA A 327 -9.35 -3.62 16.37
CA ALA A 327 -7.93 -3.63 16.09
C ALA A 327 -7.23 -4.87 16.67
N ILE A 328 -7.61 -5.31 17.87
CA ILE A 328 -7.10 -6.56 18.48
C ILE A 328 -7.52 -7.77 17.64
N GLU A 329 -8.81 -7.89 17.30
CA GLU A 329 -9.33 -8.98 16.46
C GLU A 329 -8.68 -9.01 15.07
N ARG A 330 -8.56 -7.85 14.44
CA ARG A 330 -7.85 -7.70 13.16
C ARG A 330 -6.40 -8.13 13.28
N THR A 331 -5.70 -7.74 14.34
CA THR A 331 -4.30 -8.12 14.54
C THR A 331 -4.16 -9.64 14.64
N VAL A 332 -5.07 -10.32 15.35
CA VAL A 332 -5.12 -11.79 15.39
C VAL A 332 -5.34 -12.38 14.00
N ALA A 333 -6.27 -11.82 13.22
CA ALA A 333 -6.52 -12.26 11.85
C ALA A 333 -5.30 -12.06 10.93
N ASN A 334 -4.60 -10.92 11.06
CA ASN A 334 -3.39 -10.60 10.31
C ASN A 334 -2.24 -11.56 10.65
N ILE A 335 -2.01 -11.85 11.93
CA ILE A 335 -1.00 -12.83 12.38
C ILE A 335 -1.25 -14.18 11.70
N LYS A 336 -2.50 -14.65 11.72
CA LYS A 336 -2.88 -15.91 11.09
C LYS A 336 -2.67 -15.87 9.58
N TRP A 337 -3.09 -14.79 8.92
CA TRP A 337 -2.95 -14.66 7.47
C TRP A 337 -1.47 -14.64 7.05
N VAL A 338 -0.62 -13.90 7.75
CA VAL A 338 0.84 -13.85 7.48
C VAL A 338 1.45 -15.23 7.68
N ALA A 339 1.12 -15.94 8.78
CA ALA A 339 1.63 -17.28 9.03
C ALA A 339 1.25 -18.30 7.94
N GLU A 340 0.06 -18.18 7.37
CA GLU A 340 -0.43 -19.08 6.31
C GLU A 340 0.11 -18.72 4.92
N ASN A 341 0.35 -17.43 4.63
CA ASN A 341 0.57 -16.95 3.25
C ASN A 341 1.97 -16.41 2.96
N LYS A 342 2.79 -16.09 3.97
CA LYS A 342 4.12 -15.52 3.75
C LYS A 342 4.97 -16.39 2.83
N ASP A 343 5.12 -17.68 3.13
CA ASP A 343 6.00 -18.58 2.37
C ASP A 343 5.47 -18.86 0.94
N PRO A 344 4.17 -19.18 0.73
CA PRO A 344 3.62 -19.34 -0.62
C PRO A 344 3.77 -18.09 -1.48
N VAL A 345 3.48 -16.90 -0.91
CA VAL A 345 3.60 -15.62 -1.61
C VAL A 345 5.04 -15.33 -1.97
N MET A 346 5.98 -15.51 -1.03
CA MET A 346 7.41 -15.33 -1.26
C MET A 346 7.91 -16.24 -2.38
N LYS A 347 7.57 -17.54 -2.34
CA LYS A 347 7.96 -18.50 -3.37
C LYS A 347 7.39 -18.15 -4.73
N TRP A 348 6.13 -17.72 -4.78
CA TRP A 348 5.50 -17.29 -6.02
C TRP A 348 6.20 -16.06 -6.61
N LEU A 349 6.41 -15.00 -5.81
CA LEU A 349 7.10 -13.79 -6.24
C LEU A 349 8.48 -14.11 -6.81
N LEU A 350 9.29 -14.89 -6.08
CA LEU A 350 10.63 -15.29 -6.54
C LEU A 350 10.60 -16.08 -7.85
N SER A 351 9.55 -16.88 -8.10
CA SER A 351 9.40 -17.63 -9.35
C SER A 351 9.04 -16.77 -10.56
N GLU A 352 8.52 -15.56 -10.34
CA GLU A 352 8.19 -14.60 -11.40
C GLU A 352 9.35 -13.62 -11.69
N LEU A 353 10.44 -13.68 -10.92
CA LEU A 353 11.63 -12.88 -11.17
C LEU A 353 12.57 -13.59 -12.14
N PRO A 354 13.33 -12.86 -12.98
CA PRO A 354 14.41 -13.45 -13.77
C PRO A 354 15.39 -14.21 -12.86
N PRO A 355 16.01 -15.31 -13.32
CA PRO A 355 17.06 -15.98 -12.57
C PRO A 355 18.16 -14.97 -12.24
N GLN A 356 18.27 -14.57 -10.98
CA GLN A 356 19.36 -13.71 -10.56
C GLN A 356 20.61 -14.58 -10.39
N GLU A 357 21.70 -14.21 -11.08
CA GLU A 357 23.04 -14.66 -10.73
C GLU A 357 23.37 -14.14 -9.31
N GLY A 358 23.00 -14.89 -8.27
CA GLY A 358 23.35 -14.53 -6.89
C GLY A 358 22.40 -14.98 -5.77
N TYR A 359 21.17 -15.39 -6.06
CA TYR A 359 20.19 -15.80 -5.01
C TYR A 359 20.06 -17.32 -4.81
N SER A 360 20.89 -18.12 -5.48
CA SER A 360 20.83 -19.60 -5.44
C SER A 360 21.21 -20.26 -4.10
N THR A 361 21.43 -19.50 -3.02
CA THR A 361 21.85 -20.07 -1.72
C THR A 361 20.78 -20.15 -0.63
N PHE A 362 19.55 -19.65 -0.85
CA PHE A 362 18.54 -19.64 0.22
C PHE A 362 17.48 -20.76 0.16
N LEU A 363 17.40 -21.52 -0.94
CA LEU A 363 16.41 -22.60 -1.08
C LEU A 363 16.88 -24.00 -0.62
N SER A 364 18.09 -24.14 -0.05
CA SER A 364 18.64 -25.46 0.33
C SER A 364 19.04 -25.65 1.79
N ALA A 365 18.84 -24.65 2.68
CA ALA A 365 19.20 -24.77 4.09
C ALA A 365 17.98 -25.05 4.99
N GLY A 366 17.36 -26.23 4.81
CA GLY A 366 16.48 -26.80 5.85
C GLY A 366 17.33 -27.26 7.07
N PRO A 367 16.83 -27.13 8.31
CA PRO A 367 17.61 -27.48 9.49
C PRO A 367 17.86 -28.99 9.53
N ARG A 368 19.14 -29.40 9.36
CA ARG A 368 19.59 -30.76 9.70
C ARG A 368 19.49 -30.95 11.21
N LEU A 369 18.36 -31.47 11.68
CA LEU A 369 18.23 -32.08 13.00
C LEU A 369 19.17 -33.29 13.07
N THR A 370 20.38 -33.07 13.58
CA THR A 370 21.28 -34.15 13.97
C THR A 370 20.73 -34.79 15.24
N ARG A 371 20.04 -35.93 15.11
CA ARG A 371 19.74 -36.82 16.23
C ARG A 371 21.05 -37.34 16.83
N LYS A 372 21.57 -36.68 17.86
CA LYS A 372 22.55 -37.30 18.77
C LYS A 372 21.80 -38.29 19.66
N SER A 373 21.94 -39.58 19.32
CA SER A 373 21.57 -40.70 20.18
C SER A 373 22.43 -40.67 21.45
N ILE A 374 21.83 -40.33 22.59
CA ILE A 374 22.42 -40.56 23.90
C ILE A 374 22.11 -42.02 24.28
N ARG A 375 23.14 -42.89 24.26
CA ARG A 375 23.07 -44.22 24.87
C ARG A 375 23.46 -44.09 26.34
N VAL A 376 22.50 -44.28 27.23
CA VAL A 376 22.74 -44.56 28.65
C VAL A 376 23.21 -46.02 28.76
N ARG A 377 24.39 -46.26 29.32
CA ARG A 377 24.82 -47.58 29.81
C ARG A 377 24.94 -47.50 31.32
N HIS A 378 24.19 -48.36 32.00
CA HIS A 378 24.40 -48.68 33.41
C HIS A 378 25.72 -49.41 33.60
N LEU A 379 26.52 -48.92 34.55
CA LEU A 379 27.19 -49.72 35.57
C LEU A 379 27.07 -48.97 36.90
#